data_AF-A0A2W6UWF7-F1
#
_entry.id   AF-A0A2W6UWF7-F1
#
_cell.length_a   1.000
_cell.length_b   1.000
_cell.length_c   1.000
_cell.angle_alpha   90.00
_cell.angle_beta   90.00
_cell.angle_gamma   90.00
#
_symmetry.space_group_name_H-M   'P 1'
#
loop_
_entity.id
_entity.type
_entity.pdbx_description
1 polymer ?
#
loop_
_entity_poly.entity_id
_entity_poly.type
_entity_poly.pdbx_seq_one_letter_code
_entity_poly.pdbx_strand_id
1 'polypeptide(L)'
;MELSDYIRILRKNWLVIVALTLLGIGAAAAYSLTREPVYEASSQVFVSSQAGSTVAELQQGNTFTQARVTTYVNLVNTPIVLNPVITELDLEDTTAASLGAQVSATSPLNTTIIQVSVADPDPVLAADLANAIAASLTSQVEDLETLPDSDTSPIKLTRVKDAEAPFVPVSPNVPLNLALGALVGLALGIGFAVLRTVLDTRIRGTRDVELVTDRPIIGAIPFDPRAKERPIILKEDPQNPRSEAFRALRTNLQFLDMDGGHSFVVTSSVPSEGKSTTSVNLAIALADAGKRVVLVDADLRKPKVHEYLGLEGGAGLTDVLIGRVQLTDVVQQWGNRSLFVLPAGKIPPNPSELLGSQQMHALLESFSRDVDVVILDAPPLLPVTDAAVLAKRTSGAIVIVAAGETNRHQLEGAIDALETVDAKVAGLVLTMVPTRGPDAYGYGYGYGYGYGGYGYSQEPAKTGKAPKTPKSPGPRTRRGQSGAPGAPGASGAPGAPGASGAPGAPGASGSQGRDGAAATAGQRSQTP
;
A
#
# COMPACT_ATOMS: atom_id res chain seq x y z
N MET A 1 6.54 -19.77 -2.04
CA MET A 1 5.36 -18.91 -1.86
C MET A 1 4.37 -19.65 -0.98
N GLU A 2 4.34 -19.30 0.30
CA GLU A 2 3.35 -19.74 1.26
C GLU A 2 2.07 -18.87 1.17
N LEU A 3 0.96 -19.32 1.75
CA LEU A 3 -0.28 -18.53 1.80
C LEU A 3 -0.09 -17.17 2.50
N SER A 4 0.82 -17.10 3.47
CA SER A 4 1.26 -15.90 4.17
C SER A 4 1.87 -14.84 3.23
N ASP A 5 2.61 -15.26 2.20
CA ASP A 5 3.27 -14.37 1.25
C ASP A 5 2.22 -13.61 0.42
N TYR A 6 1.21 -14.33 -0.09
CA TYR A 6 0.08 -13.73 -0.81
C TYR A 6 -0.68 -12.73 0.05
N ILE A 7 -1.00 -13.06 1.30
CA ILE A 7 -1.70 -12.15 2.23
C ILE A 7 -0.87 -10.88 2.48
N ARG A 8 0.46 -11.00 2.61
CA ARG A 8 1.38 -9.87 2.76
C ARG A 8 1.42 -8.99 1.51
N ILE A 9 1.43 -9.58 0.32
CA ILE A 9 1.36 -8.87 -0.98
C ILE A 9 0.07 -8.06 -1.09
N LEU A 10 -1.09 -8.65 -0.81
CA LEU A 10 -2.37 -7.95 -0.85
C LEU A 10 -2.42 -6.81 0.18
N ARG A 11 -2.04 -7.07 1.45
CA ARG A 11 -2.03 -6.04 2.50
C ARG A 11 -1.08 -4.88 2.22
N LYS A 12 0.05 -5.12 1.55
CA LYS A 12 1.03 -4.07 1.21
C LYS A 12 0.59 -3.21 0.02
N ASN A 13 -0.09 -3.81 -0.97
CA ASN A 13 -0.44 -3.15 -2.22
C ASN A 13 -1.95 -2.82 -2.35
N TRP A 14 -2.73 -2.92 -1.27
CA TRP A 14 -4.19 -2.77 -1.30
C TRP A 14 -4.67 -1.47 -1.97
N LEU A 15 -3.99 -0.35 -1.74
CA LEU A 15 -4.28 0.95 -2.38
C LEU A 15 -4.18 0.87 -3.91
N VAL A 16 -3.21 0.14 -4.44
CA VAL A 16 -2.99 -0.01 -5.88
C VAL A 16 -4.05 -0.93 -6.49
N ILE A 17 -4.41 -2.01 -5.78
CA ILE A 17 -5.49 -2.92 -6.18
C ILE A 17 -6.82 -2.17 -6.23
N VAL A 18 -7.15 -1.39 -5.20
CA VAL A 18 -8.35 -0.55 -5.15
C VAL A 18 -8.34 0.53 -6.24
N ALA A 19 -7.22 1.22 -6.45
CA ALA A 19 -7.11 2.25 -7.49
C ALA A 19 -7.34 1.68 -8.90
N LEU A 20 -6.75 0.52 -9.23
CA LEU A 20 -6.95 -0.14 -10.53
C LEU A 20 -8.35 -0.75 -10.68
N THR A 21 -8.97 -1.22 -9.59
CA THR A 21 -10.38 -1.64 -9.57
C THR A 21 -11.32 -0.46 -9.86
N LEU A 22 -11.12 0.68 -9.19
CA LEU A 22 -11.89 1.90 -9.42
C LEU A 22 -11.68 2.47 -10.83
N LEU A 23 -10.47 2.37 -11.38
CA LEU A 23 -10.18 2.75 -12.76
C LEU A 23 -10.93 1.84 -13.76
N GLY A 24 -10.97 0.53 -13.53
CA GLY A 24 -11.74 -0.42 -14.34
C GLY A 24 -13.26 -0.14 -14.30
N ILE A 25 -13.79 0.17 -13.11
CA ILE A 25 -15.18 0.61 -12.94
C ILE A 25 -15.44 1.93 -13.68
N GLY A 26 -14.56 2.92 -13.52
CA GLY A 26 -14.68 4.21 -14.20
C GLY A 26 -14.63 4.12 -15.72
N ALA A 27 -13.76 3.26 -16.25
CA ALA A 27 -13.68 2.98 -17.70
C ALA A 27 -14.95 2.28 -18.20
N ALA A 28 -15.48 1.30 -17.47
CA ALA A 28 -16.74 0.62 -17.83
C ALA A 28 -17.97 1.53 -17.70
N ALA A 29 -17.98 2.44 -16.72
CA ALA A 29 -19.00 3.48 -16.57
C ALA A 29 -18.95 4.44 -17.76
N ALA A 30 -17.77 4.97 -18.09
CA ALA A 30 -17.59 5.83 -19.26
C ALA A 30 -18.03 5.12 -20.55
N TYR A 31 -17.60 3.88 -20.78
CA TYR A 31 -18.02 3.07 -21.93
C TYR A 31 -19.54 2.87 -21.99
N SER A 32 -20.21 2.70 -20.85
CA SER A 32 -21.67 2.50 -20.82
C SER A 32 -22.46 3.81 -20.95
N LEU A 33 -21.88 4.95 -20.54
CA LEU A 33 -22.52 6.26 -20.61
C LEU A 33 -22.30 6.99 -21.94
N THR A 34 -21.32 6.56 -22.75
CA THR A 34 -21.05 7.10 -24.09
C THR A 34 -21.65 6.28 -25.23
N ARG A 35 -22.36 5.19 -24.92
CA ARG A 35 -23.12 4.41 -25.89
C ARG A 35 -24.57 4.86 -25.91
N GLU A 36 -25.15 4.92 -27.11
CA GLU A 36 -26.57 5.19 -27.29
C GLU A 36 -27.40 4.08 -26.63
N PRO A 37 -28.44 4.43 -25.86
CA PRO A 37 -29.34 3.46 -25.27
C PRO A 37 -30.20 2.82 -26.35
N VAL A 38 -30.38 1.50 -26.28
CA VAL A 38 -31.27 0.74 -27.17
C VAL A 38 -32.40 0.16 -26.34
N TYR A 39 -33.63 0.34 -26.83
CA TYR A 39 -34.87 -0.07 -26.21
C TYR A 39 -35.47 -1.23 -27.00
N GLU A 40 -36.01 -2.25 -26.31
CA GLU A 40 -36.70 -3.37 -26.95
C GLU A 40 -38.19 -3.32 -26.61
N ALA A 41 -39.04 -3.26 -27.64
CA ALA A 41 -40.49 -3.34 -27.51
C ALA A 41 -41.00 -4.62 -28.18
N SER A 42 -42.00 -5.29 -27.57
CA SER A 42 -42.48 -6.59 -28.04
C SER A 42 -44.00 -6.65 -28.19
N SER A 43 -44.47 -7.04 -29.39
CA SER A 43 -45.87 -7.33 -29.71
C SER A 43 -46.10 -8.83 -29.76
N GLN A 44 -47.29 -9.31 -29.37
CA GLN A 44 -47.60 -10.74 -29.32
C GLN A 44 -48.83 -11.09 -30.16
N VAL A 45 -48.67 -12.06 -31.06
CA VAL A 45 -49.70 -12.57 -31.96
C VAL A 45 -49.98 -14.04 -31.68
N PHE A 46 -51.25 -14.36 -31.42
CA PHE A 46 -51.73 -15.74 -31.27
C PHE A 46 -52.18 -16.29 -32.63
N VAL A 47 -51.69 -17.49 -32.95
CA VAL A 47 -52.07 -18.24 -34.15
C VAL A 47 -53.18 -19.23 -33.77
N SER A 48 -54.28 -19.19 -34.50
CA SER A 48 -55.43 -20.08 -34.33
C SER A 48 -55.83 -20.73 -35.65
N SER A 49 -56.21 -22.01 -35.63
CA SER A 49 -56.78 -22.70 -36.79
C SER A 49 -58.30 -22.75 -36.72
N GLN A 50 -58.97 -22.49 -37.85
CA GLN A 50 -60.41 -22.70 -38.03
C GLN A 50 -60.70 -24.20 -38.28
N ALA A 51 -60.38 -25.06 -37.30
CA ALA A 51 -60.59 -26.50 -37.39
C ALA A 51 -62.04 -26.91 -37.02
N GLY A 52 -62.46 -28.07 -37.51
CA GLY A 52 -63.81 -28.61 -37.32
C GLY A 52 -64.18 -28.91 -35.85
N SER A 53 -65.46 -29.19 -35.62
CA SER A 53 -66.02 -29.31 -34.26
C SER A 53 -65.72 -30.64 -33.55
N THR A 54 -65.02 -31.59 -34.18
CA THR A 54 -64.68 -32.87 -33.56
C THR A 54 -63.32 -32.85 -32.86
N VAL A 55 -63.18 -33.65 -31.79
CA VAL A 55 -61.93 -33.74 -31.00
C VAL A 55 -60.72 -34.16 -31.85
N ALA A 56 -60.92 -35.02 -32.85
CA ALA A 56 -59.85 -35.46 -33.76
C ALA A 56 -59.38 -34.34 -34.68
N GLU A 57 -60.31 -33.57 -35.26
CA GLU A 57 -60.00 -32.39 -36.10
C GLU A 57 -59.29 -31.31 -35.30
N LEU A 58 -59.71 -31.05 -34.05
CA LEU A 58 -59.06 -30.09 -33.17
C LEU A 58 -57.63 -30.52 -32.79
N GLN A 59 -57.39 -31.80 -32.52
CA GLN A 59 -56.05 -32.31 -32.22
C GLN A 59 -55.10 -32.24 -33.43
N GLN A 60 -55.63 -32.53 -34.63
CA GLN A 60 -54.90 -32.39 -35.89
C GLN A 60 -54.63 -30.90 -36.21
N GLY A 61 -55.62 -30.02 -36.02
CA GLY A 61 -55.53 -28.58 -36.20
C GLY A 61 -54.51 -27.91 -35.28
N ASN A 62 -54.43 -28.32 -34.00
CA ASN A 62 -53.40 -27.82 -33.09
C ASN A 62 -51.98 -28.23 -33.55
N THR A 63 -51.78 -29.48 -33.97
CA THR A 63 -50.49 -29.95 -34.50
C THR A 63 -50.09 -29.19 -35.77
N PHE A 64 -51.05 -28.94 -36.66
CA PHE A 64 -50.87 -28.15 -37.88
C PHE A 64 -50.50 -26.68 -37.56
N THR A 65 -51.20 -26.06 -36.61
CA THR A 65 -50.92 -24.69 -36.14
C THR A 65 -49.50 -24.58 -35.57
N GLN A 66 -49.10 -25.50 -34.68
CA GLN A 66 -47.76 -25.51 -34.08
C GLN A 66 -46.65 -25.69 -35.13
N ALA A 67 -46.88 -26.51 -36.16
CA ALA A 67 -45.94 -26.65 -37.28
C ALA A 67 -45.78 -25.35 -38.11
N ARG A 68 -46.87 -24.58 -38.26
CA ARG A 68 -46.91 -23.32 -39.04
C ARG A 68 -46.30 -22.13 -38.30
N VAL A 69 -46.41 -22.09 -36.96
CA VAL A 69 -45.82 -21.03 -36.12
C VAL A 69 -44.33 -20.81 -36.41
N THR A 70 -43.55 -21.89 -36.56
CA THR A 70 -42.12 -21.79 -36.92
C THR A 70 -41.89 -21.17 -38.30
N THR A 71 -42.77 -21.44 -39.28
CA THR A 71 -42.70 -20.82 -40.60
C THR A 71 -43.00 -19.32 -40.52
N TYR A 72 -44.02 -18.91 -39.76
CA TYR A 72 -44.38 -17.50 -39.60
C TYR A 72 -43.35 -16.69 -38.80
N VAL A 73 -42.72 -17.30 -37.78
CA VAL A 73 -41.58 -16.69 -37.08
C VAL A 73 -40.47 -16.30 -38.06
N ASN A 74 -40.13 -17.17 -39.02
CA ASN A 74 -39.14 -16.86 -40.04
C ASN A 74 -39.65 -15.81 -41.07
N LEU A 75 -40.96 -15.76 -41.32
CA LEU A 75 -41.59 -14.82 -42.26
C LEU A 75 -41.48 -13.37 -41.80
N VAL A 76 -41.46 -13.11 -40.48
CA VAL A 76 -41.36 -11.76 -39.88
C VAL A 76 -40.19 -10.95 -40.45
N ASN A 77 -39.01 -11.58 -40.62
CA ASN A 77 -37.80 -10.89 -41.07
C ASN A 77 -37.66 -10.86 -42.60
N THR A 78 -38.73 -11.16 -43.36
CA THR A 78 -38.69 -11.19 -44.83
C THR A 78 -39.28 -9.91 -45.46
N PRO A 79 -38.87 -9.53 -46.69
CA PRO A 79 -39.35 -8.30 -47.33
C PRO A 79 -40.87 -8.22 -47.52
N ILE A 80 -41.58 -9.36 -47.58
CA ILE A 80 -43.05 -9.37 -47.73
C ILE A 80 -43.76 -8.78 -46.51
N VAL A 81 -43.19 -8.96 -45.30
CA VAL A 81 -43.72 -8.39 -44.05
C VAL A 81 -43.13 -7.01 -43.77
N LEU A 82 -41.85 -6.80 -44.07
CA LEU A 82 -41.13 -5.56 -43.72
C LEU A 82 -41.39 -4.39 -44.69
N ASN A 83 -41.55 -4.62 -45.99
CA ASN A 83 -41.78 -3.53 -46.95
C ASN A 83 -43.12 -2.77 -46.74
N PRO A 84 -44.25 -3.43 -46.40
CA PRO A 84 -45.48 -2.72 -46.04
C PRO A 84 -45.27 -1.78 -44.85
N VAL A 85 -44.56 -2.23 -43.81
CA VAL A 85 -44.30 -1.41 -42.60
C VAL A 85 -43.41 -0.20 -42.90
N ILE A 86 -42.36 -0.37 -43.71
CA ILE A 86 -41.50 0.74 -44.16
C ILE A 86 -42.33 1.79 -44.91
N THR A 87 -43.34 1.34 -45.68
CA THR A 87 -44.24 2.22 -46.44
C THR A 87 -45.29 2.89 -45.55
N GLU A 88 -45.82 2.18 -44.55
CA GLU A 88 -46.84 2.67 -43.61
C GLU A 88 -46.30 3.70 -42.62
N LEU A 89 -45.05 3.54 -42.18
CA LEU A 89 -44.37 4.41 -41.21
C LEU A 89 -43.45 5.47 -41.86
N ASP A 90 -43.52 5.64 -43.18
CA ASP A 90 -42.77 6.66 -43.95
C ASP A 90 -41.24 6.59 -43.76
N LEU A 91 -40.69 5.38 -43.65
CA LEU A 91 -39.28 5.12 -43.32
C LEU A 91 -38.39 5.08 -44.58
N GLU A 92 -38.44 6.14 -45.41
CA GLU A 92 -37.81 6.19 -46.74
C GLU A 92 -36.29 5.87 -46.75
N ASP A 93 -35.57 6.19 -45.65
CA ASP A 93 -34.14 5.92 -45.49
C ASP A 93 -33.80 4.46 -45.10
N THR A 94 -34.81 3.62 -44.84
CA THR A 94 -34.63 2.26 -44.30
C THR A 94 -34.93 1.15 -45.32
N THR A 95 -34.09 0.12 -45.35
CA THR A 95 -34.32 -1.09 -46.15
C THR A 95 -34.80 -2.25 -45.29
N ALA A 96 -35.54 -3.20 -45.87
CA ALA A 96 -35.97 -4.42 -45.17
C ALA A 96 -34.79 -5.23 -44.56
N ALA A 97 -33.59 -5.15 -45.13
CA ALA A 97 -32.40 -5.77 -44.56
C ALA A 97 -31.88 -5.04 -43.30
N SER A 98 -31.96 -3.70 -43.29
CA SER A 98 -31.59 -2.89 -42.11
C SER A 98 -32.61 -3.04 -40.98
N LEU A 99 -33.90 -3.02 -41.31
CA LEU A 99 -34.98 -3.26 -40.35
C LEU A 99 -34.92 -4.70 -39.82
N GLY A 100 -34.75 -5.70 -40.69
CA GLY A 100 -34.65 -7.12 -40.30
C GLY A 100 -33.45 -7.47 -39.41
N ALA A 101 -32.45 -6.59 -39.29
CA ALA A 101 -31.35 -6.73 -38.32
C ALA A 101 -31.72 -6.26 -36.90
N GLN A 102 -32.77 -5.45 -36.77
CA GLN A 102 -33.30 -4.87 -35.53
C GLN A 102 -34.55 -5.62 -35.03
N VAL A 103 -35.16 -6.42 -35.90
CA VAL A 103 -36.35 -7.23 -35.63
C VAL A 103 -35.95 -8.66 -35.30
N SER A 104 -36.52 -9.20 -34.23
CA SER A 104 -36.42 -10.62 -33.88
C SER A 104 -37.81 -11.20 -33.61
N ALA A 105 -38.05 -12.40 -34.10
CA ALA A 105 -39.28 -13.14 -33.84
C ALA A 105 -38.96 -14.43 -33.09
N THR A 106 -39.76 -14.76 -32.08
CA THR A 106 -39.61 -16.00 -31.31
C THR A 106 -40.98 -16.61 -31.03
N SER A 107 -41.00 -17.93 -30.80
CA SER A 107 -42.16 -18.65 -30.27
C SER A 107 -41.70 -19.51 -29.10
N PRO A 108 -42.27 -19.34 -27.90
CA PRO A 108 -42.02 -20.25 -26.78
C PRO A 108 -42.41 -21.70 -27.13
N LEU A 109 -41.67 -22.66 -26.59
CA LEU A 109 -41.87 -24.09 -26.85
C LEU A 109 -43.30 -24.53 -26.50
N ASN A 110 -43.90 -25.31 -27.40
CA ASN A 110 -45.28 -25.84 -27.29
C ASN A 110 -46.38 -24.76 -27.17
N THR A 111 -46.14 -23.55 -27.68
CA THR A 111 -47.15 -22.49 -27.76
C THR A 111 -47.49 -22.14 -29.21
N THR A 112 -48.62 -21.47 -29.40
CA THR A 112 -49.03 -20.86 -30.68
C THR A 112 -48.92 -19.34 -30.64
N ILE A 113 -48.01 -18.81 -29.82
CA ILE A 113 -47.78 -17.37 -29.66
C ILE A 113 -46.46 -17.00 -30.35
N ILE A 114 -46.55 -16.07 -31.29
CA ILE A 114 -45.41 -15.42 -31.92
C ILE A 114 -45.17 -14.10 -31.20
N GLN A 115 -43.99 -13.92 -30.62
CA GLN A 115 -43.52 -12.65 -30.09
C GLN A 115 -42.61 -12.00 -31.13
N VAL A 116 -42.97 -10.78 -31.55
CA VAL A 116 -42.17 -9.90 -32.40
C VAL A 116 -41.55 -8.83 -31.52
N SER A 117 -40.23 -8.85 -31.39
CA SER A 117 -39.43 -7.84 -30.67
C SER A 117 -38.69 -6.95 -31.67
N VAL A 118 -38.68 -5.65 -31.42
CA VAL A 118 -37.90 -4.66 -32.21
C VAL A 118 -37.01 -3.87 -31.26
N ALA A 119 -35.74 -3.71 -31.63
CA ALA A 119 -34.73 -3.00 -30.86
C ALA A 119 -34.28 -1.71 -31.57
N ASP A 120 -34.61 -0.54 -31.01
CA ASP A 120 -34.35 0.79 -31.60
C ASP A 120 -33.89 1.80 -30.52
N PRO A 121 -33.12 2.87 -30.85
CA PRO A 121 -32.81 3.96 -29.91
C PRO A 121 -34.01 4.80 -29.46
N ASP A 122 -35.09 4.87 -30.23
CA ASP A 122 -36.35 5.51 -29.86
C ASP A 122 -37.37 4.47 -29.33
N PRO A 123 -37.78 4.54 -28.05
CA PRO A 123 -38.70 3.57 -27.46
C PRO A 123 -40.11 3.64 -28.04
N VAL A 124 -40.53 4.77 -28.63
CA VAL A 124 -41.83 4.91 -29.30
C VAL A 124 -41.76 4.24 -30.66
N LEU A 125 -40.74 4.55 -31.46
CA LEU A 125 -40.53 3.93 -32.78
C LEU A 125 -40.38 2.41 -32.67
N ALA A 126 -39.67 1.89 -31.66
CA ALA A 126 -39.59 0.46 -31.37
C ALA A 126 -40.98 -0.18 -31.20
N ALA A 127 -41.88 0.47 -30.45
CA ALA A 127 -43.22 -0.04 -30.17
C ALA A 127 -44.12 0.04 -31.42
N ASP A 128 -44.07 1.15 -32.16
CA ASP A 128 -44.84 1.33 -33.39
C ASP A 128 -44.39 0.33 -34.47
N LEU A 129 -43.08 0.13 -34.65
CA LEU A 129 -42.51 -0.91 -35.52
C LEU A 129 -42.97 -2.31 -35.09
N ALA A 130 -42.88 -2.68 -33.82
CA ALA A 130 -43.31 -4.00 -33.34
C ALA A 130 -44.80 -4.25 -33.58
N ASN A 131 -45.64 -3.23 -33.43
CA ASN A 131 -47.08 -3.29 -33.69
C ASN A 131 -47.41 -3.36 -35.19
N ALA A 132 -46.76 -2.55 -36.02
CA ALA A 132 -46.93 -2.54 -37.47
C ALA A 132 -46.44 -3.85 -38.11
N ILE A 133 -45.31 -4.39 -37.66
CA ILE A 133 -44.80 -5.71 -38.12
C ILE A 133 -45.76 -6.84 -37.72
N ALA A 134 -46.33 -6.80 -36.52
CA ALA A 134 -47.35 -7.77 -36.10
C ALA A 134 -48.65 -7.66 -36.92
N ALA A 135 -49.07 -6.45 -37.31
CA ALA A 135 -50.22 -6.21 -38.18
C ALA A 135 -49.95 -6.66 -39.63
N SER A 136 -48.80 -6.29 -40.19
CA SER A 136 -48.32 -6.72 -41.51
C SER A 136 -48.22 -8.25 -41.59
N LEU A 137 -47.60 -8.91 -40.61
CA LEU A 137 -47.55 -10.38 -40.52
C LEU A 137 -48.97 -10.99 -40.53
N THR A 138 -49.91 -10.39 -39.80
CA THR A 138 -51.30 -10.85 -39.76
C THR A 138 -51.94 -10.79 -41.15
N SER A 139 -51.83 -9.65 -41.84
CA SER A 139 -52.35 -9.49 -43.22
C SER A 139 -51.66 -10.45 -44.20
N GLN A 140 -50.33 -10.50 -44.22
CA GLN A 140 -49.60 -11.31 -45.19
C GLN A 140 -49.81 -12.82 -44.98
N VAL A 141 -50.00 -13.29 -43.74
CA VAL A 141 -50.36 -14.70 -43.50
C VAL A 141 -51.81 -14.98 -43.89
N GLU A 142 -52.73 -14.04 -43.70
CA GLU A 142 -54.12 -14.18 -44.18
C GLU A 142 -54.16 -14.24 -45.71
N ASP A 143 -53.43 -13.36 -46.41
CA ASP A 143 -53.30 -13.36 -47.88
C ASP A 143 -52.64 -14.65 -48.41
N LEU A 144 -51.59 -15.17 -47.73
CA LEU A 144 -50.84 -16.35 -48.18
C LEU A 144 -51.55 -17.70 -47.94
N GLU A 145 -52.42 -17.80 -46.92
CA GLU A 145 -53.13 -19.04 -46.58
C GLU A 145 -54.59 -19.04 -47.11
N THR A 146 -55.08 -17.92 -47.65
CA THR A 146 -56.39 -17.83 -48.33
C THR A 146 -56.34 -18.54 -49.69
N LEU A 147 -57.26 -19.49 -49.91
CA LEU A 147 -57.34 -20.26 -51.15
C LEU A 147 -58.04 -19.44 -52.25
N PRO A 148 -57.69 -19.60 -53.55
CA PRO A 148 -58.27 -18.82 -54.64
C PRO A 148 -59.81 -18.89 -54.78
N ASP A 149 -60.42 -19.97 -54.27
CA ASP A 149 -61.86 -20.23 -54.30
C ASP A 149 -62.51 -20.15 -52.90
N SER A 150 -61.93 -19.42 -51.93
CA SER A 150 -62.47 -19.35 -50.56
C SER A 150 -62.20 -18.00 -49.88
N ASP A 151 -63.27 -17.37 -49.36
CA ASP A 151 -63.20 -16.05 -48.69
C ASP A 151 -62.64 -16.10 -47.24
N THR A 152 -62.11 -17.24 -46.78
CA THR A 152 -61.66 -17.42 -45.39
C THR A 152 -60.37 -18.23 -45.29
N SER A 153 -59.32 -17.63 -44.73
CA SER A 153 -58.08 -18.36 -44.37
C SER A 153 -58.35 -19.41 -43.28
N PRO A 154 -57.81 -20.65 -43.40
CA PRO A 154 -57.89 -21.68 -42.36
C PRO A 154 -57.08 -21.33 -41.10
N ILE A 155 -56.20 -20.32 -41.17
CA ILE A 155 -55.38 -19.84 -40.06
C ILE A 155 -55.65 -18.35 -39.84
N LYS A 156 -56.02 -18.01 -38.60
CA LYS A 156 -56.18 -16.62 -38.17
C LYS A 156 -55.14 -16.25 -37.14
N LEU A 157 -54.35 -15.23 -37.47
CA LEU A 157 -53.50 -14.51 -36.52
C LEU A 157 -54.36 -13.47 -35.79
N THR A 158 -54.12 -13.29 -34.49
CA THR A 158 -54.81 -12.26 -33.69
C THR A 158 -53.82 -11.69 -32.67
N ARG A 159 -53.63 -10.38 -32.70
CA ARG A 159 -52.79 -9.65 -31.75
C ARG A 159 -53.42 -9.72 -30.35
N VAL A 160 -52.68 -10.30 -29.40
CA VAL A 160 -53.10 -10.52 -28.00
C VAL A 160 -52.52 -9.48 -27.06
N LYS A 161 -51.33 -8.98 -27.38
CA LYS A 161 -50.69 -7.87 -26.65
C LYS A 161 -50.03 -6.93 -27.65
N ASP A 162 -50.34 -5.65 -27.53
CA ASP A 162 -49.62 -4.59 -28.23
C ASP A 162 -48.25 -4.36 -27.57
N ALA A 163 -47.28 -3.91 -28.38
CA ALA A 163 -46.02 -3.39 -27.89
C ALA A 163 -46.25 -2.02 -27.23
N GLU A 164 -45.65 -1.84 -26.06
CA GLU A 164 -45.64 -0.60 -25.29
C GLU A 164 -44.22 -0.03 -25.31
N ALA A 165 -44.08 1.30 -25.37
CA ALA A 165 -42.78 1.97 -25.31
C ALA A 165 -42.09 1.71 -23.94
N PRO A 166 -40.92 1.04 -23.90
CA PRO A 166 -40.28 0.67 -22.65
C PRO A 166 -39.58 1.86 -21.98
N PHE A 167 -39.70 1.95 -20.65
CA PHE A 167 -39.08 3.02 -19.85
C PHE A 167 -37.59 2.78 -19.51
N VAL A 168 -37.05 1.61 -19.85
CA VAL A 168 -35.66 1.22 -19.54
C VAL A 168 -35.00 0.61 -20.78
N PRO A 169 -33.75 0.98 -21.11
CA PRO A 169 -33.03 0.39 -22.23
C PRO A 169 -32.53 -1.02 -21.88
N VAL A 170 -32.50 -1.90 -22.87
CA VAL A 170 -31.93 -3.26 -22.77
C VAL A 170 -30.42 -3.28 -23.01
N SER A 171 -29.87 -2.23 -23.62
CA SER A 171 -28.44 -2.05 -23.87
C SER A 171 -28.05 -0.57 -23.75
N PRO A 172 -26.88 -0.23 -23.20
CA PRO A 172 -25.90 -1.12 -22.58
C PRO A 172 -26.34 -1.59 -21.18
N ASN A 173 -26.06 -2.86 -20.86
CA ASN A 173 -26.33 -3.43 -19.53
C ASN A 173 -25.34 -2.87 -18.48
N VAL A 174 -25.62 -1.66 -17.98
CA VAL A 174 -24.73 -0.93 -17.04
C VAL A 174 -24.29 -1.79 -15.85
N PRO A 175 -25.15 -2.54 -15.13
CA PRO A 175 -24.71 -3.34 -13.99
C PRO A 175 -23.71 -4.45 -14.38
N LEU A 176 -23.92 -5.09 -15.53
CA LEU A 176 -23.03 -6.14 -16.05
C LEU A 176 -21.68 -5.53 -16.49
N ASN A 177 -21.71 -4.41 -17.21
CA ASN A 177 -20.50 -3.72 -17.64
C ASN A 177 -19.65 -3.24 -16.44
N LEU A 178 -20.29 -2.68 -15.41
CA LEU A 178 -19.59 -2.27 -14.18
C LEU A 178 -19.00 -3.47 -13.42
N ALA A 179 -19.72 -4.61 -13.36
CA ALA A 179 -19.20 -5.83 -12.75
C ALA A 179 -18.00 -6.41 -13.53
N LEU A 180 -18.05 -6.40 -14.86
CA LEU A 180 -16.92 -6.80 -15.72
C LEU A 180 -15.73 -5.84 -15.56
N GLY A 181 -15.97 -4.53 -15.53
CA GLY A 181 -14.94 -3.51 -15.29
C GLY A 181 -14.26 -3.65 -13.93
N ALA A 182 -15.04 -3.95 -12.87
CA ALA A 182 -14.52 -4.25 -11.54
C ALA A 182 -13.66 -5.53 -11.55
N LEU A 183 -14.10 -6.61 -12.21
CA LEU A 183 -13.38 -7.87 -12.29
C LEU A 183 -12.04 -7.70 -13.03
N VAL A 184 -12.05 -7.04 -14.19
CA VAL A 184 -10.83 -6.75 -14.97
C VAL A 184 -9.88 -5.83 -14.19
N GLY A 185 -10.39 -4.75 -13.57
CA GLY A 185 -9.60 -3.84 -12.75
C GLY A 185 -8.97 -4.51 -11.53
N LEU A 186 -9.70 -5.43 -10.87
CA LEU A 186 -9.20 -6.24 -9.77
C LEU A 186 -8.12 -7.23 -10.23
N ALA A 187 -8.32 -7.92 -11.35
CA ALA A 187 -7.35 -8.85 -11.92
C ALA A 187 -6.04 -8.16 -12.31
N LEU A 188 -6.13 -6.99 -12.97
CA LEU A 188 -4.97 -6.14 -13.27
C LEU A 188 -4.31 -5.60 -11.99
N GLY A 189 -5.10 -5.22 -10.99
CA GLY A 189 -4.62 -4.77 -9.68
C GLY A 189 -3.79 -5.83 -8.95
N ILE A 190 -4.29 -7.06 -8.89
CA ILE A 190 -3.59 -8.20 -8.29
C ILE A 190 -2.35 -8.56 -9.12
N GLY A 191 -2.46 -8.64 -10.45
CA GLY A 191 -1.34 -8.92 -11.34
C GLY A 191 -0.20 -7.91 -11.19
N PHE A 192 -0.52 -6.61 -11.16
CA PHE A 192 0.46 -5.56 -10.92
C PHE A 192 1.08 -5.63 -9.51
N ALA A 193 0.29 -5.91 -8.48
CA ALA A 193 0.79 -6.07 -7.10
C ALA A 193 1.76 -7.25 -6.95
N VAL A 194 1.48 -8.38 -7.62
CA VAL A 194 2.38 -9.54 -7.69
C VAL A 194 3.64 -9.18 -8.48
N LEU A 195 3.51 -8.64 -9.71
CA LEU A 195 4.65 -8.25 -10.55
C LEU A 195 5.59 -7.27 -9.85
N ARG A 196 5.03 -6.22 -9.21
CA ARG A 196 5.78 -5.26 -8.41
C ARG A 196 6.54 -5.93 -7.26
N THR A 197 5.97 -6.97 -6.64
CA THR A 197 6.65 -7.68 -5.54
C THR A 197 7.74 -8.62 -6.05
N VAL A 198 7.52 -9.31 -7.18
CA VAL A 198 8.53 -10.21 -7.77
C VAL A 198 9.75 -9.44 -8.27
N LEU A 199 9.57 -8.20 -8.76
CA LEU A 199 10.66 -7.30 -9.17
C LEU A 199 11.38 -6.63 -7.98
N ASP A 200 10.87 -6.76 -6.76
CA ASP A 200 11.38 -6.06 -5.57
C ASP A 200 12.41 -6.92 -4.83
N THR A 201 13.67 -6.83 -5.27
CA THR A 201 14.80 -7.63 -4.76
C THR A 201 15.35 -7.20 -3.40
N ARG A 202 14.67 -6.28 -2.70
CA ARG A 202 15.09 -5.75 -1.39
C ARG A 202 14.91 -6.77 -0.27
N ILE A 203 15.93 -6.92 0.56
CA ILE A 203 15.93 -7.72 1.79
C ILE A 203 15.04 -7.01 2.83
N ARG A 204 14.06 -7.71 3.42
CA ARG A 204 13.12 -7.13 4.41
C ARG A 204 13.09 -7.87 5.74
N GLY A 205 13.50 -9.13 5.74
CA GLY A 205 13.50 -9.99 6.91
C GLY A 205 14.59 -11.06 6.85
N THR A 206 14.68 -11.86 7.91
CA THR A 206 15.62 -12.97 8.02
C THR A 206 15.47 -13.95 6.85
N ARG A 207 14.22 -14.30 6.49
CA ARG A 207 13.89 -15.13 5.32
C ARG A 207 14.49 -14.64 4.00
N ASP A 208 14.67 -13.33 3.82
CA ASP A 208 15.28 -12.79 2.59
C ASP A 208 16.81 -12.95 2.58
N VAL A 209 17.44 -12.98 3.77
CA VAL A 209 18.88 -13.23 3.97
C VAL A 209 19.18 -14.73 3.87
N GLU A 210 18.36 -15.58 4.50
CA GLU A 210 18.44 -17.05 4.43
C GLU A 210 18.35 -17.59 2.98
N LEU A 211 17.74 -16.82 2.07
CA LEU A 211 17.68 -17.14 0.63
C LEU A 211 18.92 -16.67 -0.17
N VAL A 212 19.89 -16.03 0.48
CA VAL A 212 21.15 -15.54 -0.11
C VAL A 212 22.35 -16.23 0.56
N THR A 213 22.29 -16.52 1.86
CA THR A 213 23.42 -17.10 2.59
C THR A 213 22.98 -17.87 3.83
N ASP A 214 23.64 -19.01 4.10
CA ASP A 214 23.42 -19.85 5.29
C ASP A 214 24.12 -19.31 6.56
N ARG A 215 24.82 -18.17 6.46
CA ARG A 215 25.58 -17.57 7.56
C ARG A 215 24.62 -17.04 8.65
N PRO A 216 24.96 -17.19 9.95
CA PRO A 216 24.03 -16.91 11.03
C PRO A 216 23.68 -15.42 11.14
N ILE A 217 22.40 -15.13 11.37
CA ILE A 217 21.93 -13.79 11.73
C ILE A 217 22.10 -13.62 13.24
N ILE A 218 22.98 -12.71 13.64
CA ILE A 218 23.43 -12.55 15.03
C ILE A 218 22.76 -11.36 15.74
N GLY A 219 21.96 -10.57 15.02
CA GLY A 219 21.14 -9.51 15.61
C GLY A 219 20.20 -8.83 14.62
N ALA A 220 19.19 -8.15 15.16
CA ALA A 220 18.23 -7.34 14.43
C ALA A 220 18.03 -6.01 15.18
N ILE A 221 18.40 -4.88 14.56
CA ILE A 221 18.35 -3.55 15.14
C ILE A 221 17.13 -2.80 14.58
N PRO A 222 16.12 -2.48 15.40
CA PRO A 222 14.91 -1.81 14.93
C PRO A 222 15.16 -0.39 14.43
N PHE A 223 14.38 0.03 13.44
CA PHE A 223 14.38 1.39 12.92
C PHE A 223 13.85 2.37 13.98
N ASP A 224 14.62 3.44 14.19
CA ASP A 224 14.32 4.53 15.10
C ASP A 224 14.52 5.86 14.37
N PRO A 225 13.46 6.66 14.17
CA PRO A 225 13.56 7.96 13.50
C PRO A 225 14.56 8.92 14.16
N ARG A 226 14.77 8.81 15.49
CA ARG A 226 15.68 9.67 16.26
C ARG A 226 17.12 9.16 16.26
N ALA A 227 17.42 8.05 15.60
CA ALA A 227 18.78 7.50 15.51
C ALA A 227 19.82 8.48 14.93
N LYS A 228 19.38 9.43 14.08
CA LYS A 228 20.25 10.49 13.52
C LYS A 228 20.58 11.59 14.52
N GLU A 229 19.67 11.86 15.46
CA GLU A 229 19.83 12.84 16.54
C GLU A 229 20.57 12.24 17.74
N ARG A 230 20.40 10.93 17.96
CA ARG A 230 20.98 10.16 19.08
C ARG A 230 21.64 8.88 18.54
N PRO A 231 22.86 8.97 17.98
CA PRO A 231 23.58 7.82 17.47
C PRO A 231 24.06 6.87 18.58
N ILE A 232 24.30 7.36 19.79
CA ILE A 232 24.69 6.58 20.98
C ILE A 232 23.48 6.43 21.90
N ILE A 233 23.15 5.20 22.28
CA ILE A 233 21.83 4.89 22.87
C ILE A 233 21.88 4.67 24.39
N LEU A 234 23.01 4.18 24.90
CA LEU A 234 23.09 3.48 26.20
C LEU A 234 23.16 4.38 27.46
N LYS A 235 22.94 5.70 27.35
CA LYS A 235 22.89 6.62 28.52
C LYS A 235 21.55 7.32 28.75
N GLU A 236 20.68 7.42 27.75
CA GLU A 236 19.50 8.30 27.84
C GLU A 236 18.16 7.55 27.91
N ASP A 237 18.10 6.30 27.45
CA ASP A 237 16.89 5.49 27.54
C ASP A 237 17.20 3.97 27.62
N PRO A 238 17.31 3.41 28.85
CA PRO A 238 17.51 1.97 29.05
C PRO A 238 16.34 1.09 28.59
N GLN A 239 15.15 1.66 28.33
CA GLN A 239 13.97 0.92 27.90
C GLN A 239 13.77 0.95 26.36
N ASN A 240 14.62 1.66 25.63
CA ASN A 240 14.58 1.72 24.17
C ASN A 240 14.83 0.32 23.55
N PRO A 241 13.97 -0.19 22.65
CA PRO A 241 14.18 -1.47 21.95
C PRO A 241 15.54 -1.64 21.26
N ARG A 242 16.20 -0.55 20.83
CA ARG A 242 17.56 -0.62 20.28
C ARG A 242 18.60 -0.95 21.33
N SER A 243 18.44 -0.50 22.58
CA SER A 243 19.33 -0.85 23.70
C SER A 243 19.31 -2.36 23.95
N GLU A 244 18.13 -2.99 23.92
CA GLU A 244 17.99 -4.45 24.03
C GLU A 244 18.55 -5.19 22.80
N ALA A 245 18.36 -4.65 21.58
CA ALA A 245 18.96 -5.23 20.38
C ALA A 245 20.51 -5.28 20.46
N PHE A 246 21.16 -4.23 20.99
CA PHE A 246 22.61 -4.24 21.21
C PHE A 246 23.04 -5.16 22.36
N ARG A 247 22.23 -5.31 23.42
CA ARG A 247 22.46 -6.30 24.49
C ARG A 247 22.37 -7.73 23.96
N ALA A 248 21.41 -8.02 23.06
CA ALA A 248 21.27 -9.31 22.40
C ALA A 248 22.46 -9.58 21.45
N LEU A 249 22.82 -8.61 20.59
CA LEU A 249 23.95 -8.73 19.67
C LEU A 249 25.27 -9.01 20.41
N ARG A 250 25.52 -8.31 21.52
CA ARG A 250 26.65 -8.55 22.42
C ARG A 250 26.67 -10.00 22.95
N THR A 251 25.52 -10.50 23.42
CA THR A 251 25.41 -11.87 23.94
C THR A 251 25.65 -12.90 22.85
N ASN A 252 25.13 -12.68 21.63
CA ASN A 252 25.36 -13.58 20.50
C ASN A 252 26.83 -13.58 20.05
N LEU A 253 27.51 -12.43 20.07
CA LEU A 253 28.93 -12.33 19.74
C LEU A 253 29.81 -13.11 20.73
N GLN A 254 29.45 -13.18 22.01
CA GLN A 254 30.17 -13.99 23.01
C GLN A 254 30.16 -15.50 22.69
N PHE A 255 29.17 -16.00 21.96
CA PHE A 255 29.15 -17.39 21.49
C PHE A 255 29.96 -17.62 20.20
N LEU A 256 30.31 -16.56 19.46
CA LEU A 256 31.17 -16.63 18.26
C LEU A 256 32.67 -16.53 18.59
N ASP A 257 33.02 -15.90 19.72
CA ASP A 257 34.38 -15.77 20.27
C ASP A 257 34.96 -17.13 20.76
N MET A 258 34.15 -18.20 20.77
CA MET A 258 34.55 -19.55 21.23
C MET A 258 35.67 -20.20 20.39
N ASP A 259 35.92 -19.73 19.17
CA ASP A 259 37.03 -20.18 18.31
C ASP A 259 38.38 -19.48 18.64
N GLY A 260 38.46 -18.71 19.73
CA GLY A 260 39.70 -18.09 20.21
C GLY A 260 40.08 -16.80 19.47
N GLY A 261 39.08 -16.07 18.96
CA GLY A 261 39.27 -14.97 18.03
C GLY A 261 38.69 -13.64 18.51
N HIS A 262 39.56 -12.75 18.99
CA HIS A 262 39.16 -11.50 19.64
C HIS A 262 38.99 -10.28 18.71
N SER A 263 39.01 -10.43 17.37
CA SER A 263 38.94 -9.28 16.46
C SER A 263 37.86 -9.44 15.37
N PHE A 264 37.00 -8.43 15.23
CA PHE A 264 35.89 -8.46 14.26
C PHE A 264 35.85 -7.20 13.40
N VAL A 265 35.70 -7.39 12.09
CA VAL A 265 35.47 -6.31 11.14
C VAL A 265 33.97 -6.10 10.97
N VAL A 266 33.47 -4.92 11.34
CA VAL A 266 32.10 -4.51 11.03
C VAL A 266 32.12 -3.77 9.69
N THR A 267 31.41 -4.32 8.72
CA THR A 267 31.32 -3.79 7.36
C THR A 267 29.91 -4.02 6.79
N SER A 268 29.65 -3.59 5.57
CA SER A 268 28.34 -3.67 4.94
C SER A 268 28.48 -3.82 3.42
N SER A 269 27.39 -4.09 2.71
CA SER A 269 27.43 -4.25 1.25
C SER A 269 27.67 -2.90 0.55
N VAL A 270 26.91 -1.88 0.97
CA VAL A 270 26.86 -0.53 0.39
C VAL A 270 26.91 0.55 1.47
N PRO A 271 27.21 1.82 1.12
CA PRO A 271 27.18 2.91 2.09
C PRO A 271 25.80 3.08 2.77
N SER A 272 25.81 3.67 3.96
CA SER A 272 24.63 4.07 4.76
C SER A 272 23.84 2.95 5.46
N GLU A 273 24.25 1.69 5.39
CA GLU A 273 23.54 0.57 6.05
C GLU A 273 23.64 0.55 7.60
N GLY A 274 24.30 1.53 8.20
CA GLY A 274 24.40 1.68 9.66
C GLY A 274 25.62 1.00 10.31
N LYS A 275 26.65 0.67 9.51
CA LYS A 275 27.91 0.04 9.96
C LYS A 275 28.51 0.72 11.20
N SER A 276 28.89 1.99 11.08
CA SER A 276 29.56 2.78 12.13
C SER A 276 28.72 2.98 13.38
N THR A 277 27.40 3.15 13.23
CA THR A 277 26.46 3.19 14.35
C THR A 277 26.42 1.85 15.10
N THR A 278 26.48 0.73 14.36
CA THR A 278 26.50 -0.62 14.93
C THR A 278 27.84 -0.89 15.62
N SER A 279 28.97 -0.58 14.97
CA SER A 279 30.33 -0.69 15.52
C SER A 279 30.47 0.04 16.86
N VAL A 280 30.04 1.30 16.91
CA VAL A 280 30.07 2.14 18.13
C VAL A 280 29.21 1.55 19.25
N ASN A 281 27.93 1.25 18.99
CA ASN A 281 27.04 0.79 20.07
C ASN A 281 27.35 -0.65 20.51
N LEU A 282 27.86 -1.51 19.63
CA LEU A 282 28.35 -2.84 19.97
C LEU A 282 29.58 -2.75 20.89
N ALA A 283 30.56 -1.90 20.54
CA ALA A 283 31.74 -1.67 21.38
C ALA A 283 31.38 -1.12 22.77
N ILE A 284 30.43 -0.19 22.85
CA ILE A 284 29.91 0.32 24.14
C ILE A 284 29.17 -0.79 24.91
N ALA A 285 28.32 -1.60 24.25
CA ALA A 285 27.59 -2.69 24.91
C ALA A 285 28.52 -3.77 25.48
N LEU A 286 29.61 -4.10 24.78
CA LEU A 286 30.67 -4.98 25.24
C LEU A 286 31.40 -4.38 26.46
N ALA A 287 31.80 -3.10 26.39
CA ALA A 287 32.46 -2.41 27.50
C ALA A 287 31.57 -2.24 28.74
N ASP A 288 30.26 -2.01 28.56
CA ASP A 288 29.25 -2.00 29.64
C ASP A 288 29.05 -3.39 30.28
N ALA A 289 29.48 -4.47 29.61
CA ALA A 289 29.56 -5.82 30.19
C ALA A 289 30.92 -6.12 30.85
N GLY A 290 31.77 -5.11 31.05
CA GLY A 290 33.07 -5.23 31.71
C GLY A 290 34.22 -5.75 30.83
N LYS A 291 33.99 -5.98 29.53
CA LYS A 291 35.06 -6.33 28.59
C LYS A 291 35.96 -5.13 28.34
N ARG A 292 37.26 -5.37 28.19
CA ARG A 292 38.21 -4.40 27.63
C ARG A 292 38.06 -4.42 26.11
N VAL A 293 37.69 -3.28 25.53
CA VAL A 293 37.36 -3.17 24.10
C VAL A 293 38.20 -2.10 23.44
N VAL A 294 38.75 -2.40 22.26
CA VAL A 294 39.27 -1.37 21.34
C VAL A 294 38.31 -1.23 20.16
N LEU A 295 37.89 0.00 19.88
CA LEU A 295 37.18 0.36 18.65
C LEU A 295 38.15 1.10 17.72
N VAL A 296 38.38 0.56 16.53
CA VAL A 296 39.26 1.14 15.51
C VAL A 296 38.41 1.70 14.36
N ASP A 297 38.56 2.98 14.04
CA ASP A 297 37.97 3.59 12.83
C ASP A 297 38.87 3.28 11.63
N ALA A 298 38.59 2.17 10.95
CA ALA A 298 39.30 1.69 9.78
C ALA A 298 38.64 2.12 8.45
N ASP A 299 37.53 2.87 8.49
CA ASP A 299 36.99 3.59 7.34
C ASP A 299 37.81 4.86 7.09
N LEU A 300 39.06 4.67 6.65
CA LEU A 300 40.00 5.73 6.30
C LEU A 300 39.52 6.61 5.14
N ARG A 301 38.38 6.30 4.51
CA ARG A 301 37.80 7.06 3.38
C ARG A 301 36.71 8.01 3.84
N LYS A 302 35.87 7.59 4.78
CA LYS A 302 34.78 8.37 5.37
C LYS A 302 34.70 8.10 6.89
N PRO A 303 35.73 8.49 7.66
CA PRO A 303 35.80 8.19 9.08
C PRO A 303 34.69 8.92 9.84
N LYS A 304 34.03 8.21 10.76
CA LYS A 304 32.85 8.72 11.49
C LYS A 304 32.81 8.37 12.97
N VAL A 305 33.68 7.50 13.46
CA VAL A 305 33.67 7.08 14.87
C VAL A 305 33.96 8.26 15.80
N HIS A 306 34.94 9.09 15.45
CA HIS A 306 35.31 10.28 16.23
C HIS A 306 34.17 11.32 16.31
N GLU A 307 33.44 11.56 15.21
CA GLU A 307 32.25 12.43 15.19
C GLU A 307 31.16 11.92 16.11
N TYR A 308 30.84 10.61 16.06
CA TYR A 308 29.80 10.03 16.91
C TYR A 308 30.15 10.08 18.39
N LEU A 309 31.40 9.82 18.74
CA LEU A 309 31.87 9.73 20.13
C LEU A 309 32.25 11.09 20.74
N GLY A 310 32.36 12.15 19.94
CA GLY A 310 32.81 13.47 20.39
C GLY A 310 34.30 13.53 20.71
N LEU A 311 35.13 12.80 19.95
CA LEU A 311 36.57 12.66 20.15
C LEU A 311 37.39 13.46 19.13
N GLU A 312 38.65 13.73 19.45
CA GLU A 312 39.57 14.36 18.50
C GLU A 312 40.03 13.36 17.44
N GLY A 313 39.82 13.70 16.15
CA GLY A 313 40.17 12.85 15.00
C GLY A 313 41.43 13.26 14.24
N GLY A 314 42.18 14.26 14.72
CA GLY A 314 43.27 14.90 13.97
C GLY A 314 44.53 14.04 13.75
N ALA A 315 44.72 13.02 14.58
CA ALA A 315 45.75 11.98 14.47
C ALA A 315 45.14 10.64 14.91
N GLY A 316 45.64 9.52 14.39
CA GLY A 316 45.02 8.21 14.66
C GLY A 316 45.68 7.06 13.90
N LEU A 317 44.89 6.05 13.52
CA LEU A 317 45.32 4.82 12.84
C LEU A 317 46.30 5.10 11.71
N THR A 318 45.99 6.05 10.82
CA THR A 318 46.85 6.39 9.69
C THR A 318 48.24 6.84 10.15
N ASP A 319 48.32 7.71 11.16
CA ASP A 319 49.58 8.27 11.66
C ASP A 319 50.40 7.24 12.46
N VAL A 320 49.75 6.26 13.10
CA VAL A 320 50.40 5.10 13.73
C VAL A 320 51.00 4.15 12.67
N LEU A 321 50.22 3.79 11.63
CA LEU A 321 50.65 2.83 10.61
C LEU A 321 51.82 3.34 9.75
N ILE A 322 51.96 4.67 9.60
CA ILE A 322 53.11 5.31 8.95
C ILE A 322 54.23 5.70 9.94
N GLY A 323 54.11 5.36 11.22
CA GLY A 323 55.16 5.55 12.24
C GLY A 323 55.43 6.99 12.66
N ARG A 324 54.46 7.91 12.54
CA ARG A 324 54.61 9.32 12.99
C ARG A 324 54.38 9.52 14.47
N VAL A 325 53.54 8.69 15.08
CA VAL A 325 53.11 8.76 16.49
C VAL A 325 53.05 7.35 17.07
N GLN A 326 53.17 7.20 18.39
CA GLN A 326 52.97 5.91 19.02
C GLN A 326 51.48 5.67 19.26
N LEU A 327 51.10 4.40 19.35
CA LEU A 327 49.72 3.99 19.60
C LEU A 327 49.14 4.61 20.89
N THR A 328 49.96 4.66 21.95
CA THR A 328 49.64 5.25 23.25
C THR A 328 49.30 6.73 23.20
N ASP A 329 49.75 7.43 22.16
CA ASP A 329 49.64 8.89 22.06
C ASP A 329 48.30 9.30 21.40
N VAL A 330 47.63 8.38 20.71
CA VAL A 330 46.39 8.64 19.94
C VAL A 330 45.19 7.78 20.33
N VAL A 331 45.39 6.68 21.07
CA VAL A 331 44.29 5.88 21.61
C VAL A 331 43.62 6.63 22.77
N GLN A 332 42.33 6.94 22.61
CA GLN A 332 41.55 7.72 23.55
C GLN A 332 40.59 6.81 24.33
N GLN A 333 40.59 6.88 25.67
CA GLN A 333 39.58 6.21 26.49
C GLN A 333 38.25 6.98 26.41
N TRP A 334 37.15 6.30 26.08
CA TRP A 334 35.85 6.94 25.93
C TRP A 334 35.00 6.88 27.21
N GLY A 335 35.03 7.98 27.97
CA GLY A 335 34.31 8.10 29.24
C GLY A 335 34.84 7.13 30.31
N ASN A 336 34.01 6.81 31.31
CA ASN A 336 34.41 6.01 32.47
C ASN A 336 34.29 4.49 32.21
N ARG A 337 34.66 4.03 31.00
CA ARG A 337 34.48 2.65 30.53
C ARG A 337 35.80 2.02 30.13
N SER A 338 35.84 0.69 30.09
CA SER A 338 36.92 -0.09 29.48
C SER A 338 36.85 -0.07 27.93
N LEU A 339 36.46 1.07 27.34
CA LEU A 339 36.40 1.30 25.89
C LEU A 339 37.49 2.27 25.48
N PHE A 340 38.39 1.79 24.65
CA PHE A 340 39.47 2.54 24.02
C PHE A 340 39.16 2.73 22.54
N VAL A 341 39.51 3.89 21.99
CA VAL A 341 39.15 4.26 20.62
C VAL A 341 40.39 4.73 19.89
N LEU A 342 40.65 4.12 18.74
CA LEU A 342 41.65 4.58 17.77
C LEU A 342 40.91 5.24 16.60
N PRO A 343 40.83 6.58 16.51
CA PRO A 343 40.26 7.25 15.35
C PRO A 343 41.11 7.02 14.09
N ALA A 344 40.58 7.31 12.91
CA ALA A 344 41.26 7.05 11.64
C ALA A 344 42.51 7.92 11.43
N GLY A 345 42.53 9.11 12.02
CA GLY A 345 43.53 10.15 11.74
C GLY A 345 43.29 10.82 10.39
N LYS A 346 44.35 11.38 9.80
CA LYS A 346 44.29 12.04 8.48
C LYS A 346 44.05 11.02 7.38
N ILE A 347 43.17 11.34 6.43
CA ILE A 347 42.87 10.48 5.26
C ILE A 347 44.17 10.28 4.43
N PRO A 348 44.66 9.03 4.25
CA PRO A 348 45.83 8.76 3.42
C PRO A 348 45.46 8.69 1.93
N PRO A 349 46.44 8.87 1.01
CA PRO A 349 46.20 8.69 -0.43
C PRO A 349 45.96 7.22 -0.81
N ASN A 350 46.44 6.27 -0.01
CA ASN A 350 46.43 4.82 -0.28
C ASN A 350 45.86 3.96 0.88
N PRO A 351 44.57 4.08 1.24
CA PRO A 351 43.96 3.35 2.35
C PRO A 351 44.17 1.83 2.34
N SER A 352 43.91 1.17 1.21
CA SER A 352 43.91 -0.30 1.09
C SER A 352 45.30 -0.90 1.34
N GLU A 353 46.35 -0.24 0.84
CA GLU A 353 47.74 -0.64 1.03
C GLU A 353 48.17 -0.52 2.50
N LEU A 354 47.73 0.55 3.16
CA LEU A 354 48.03 0.81 4.56
C LEU A 354 47.33 -0.21 5.49
N LEU A 355 46.08 -0.56 5.20
CA LEU A 355 45.32 -1.57 5.95
C LEU A 355 45.80 -3.01 5.65
N GLY A 356 46.35 -3.27 4.47
CA GLY A 356 47.00 -4.54 4.10
C GLY A 356 48.46 -4.68 4.58
N SER A 357 49.03 -3.65 5.21
CA SER A 357 50.44 -3.60 5.60
C SER A 357 50.81 -4.57 6.74
N GLN A 358 52.11 -4.83 6.92
CA GLN A 358 52.59 -5.59 8.08
C GLN A 358 52.49 -4.78 9.38
N GLN A 359 52.51 -3.45 9.29
CA GLN A 359 52.28 -2.55 10.41
C GLN A 359 50.85 -2.73 10.97
N MET A 360 49.84 -2.85 10.10
CA MET A 360 48.47 -3.13 10.52
C MET A 360 48.33 -4.51 11.15
N HIS A 361 49.05 -5.50 10.63
CA HIS A 361 49.07 -6.84 11.21
C HIS A 361 49.68 -6.85 12.62
N ALA A 362 50.85 -6.23 12.80
CA ALA A 362 51.51 -6.10 14.11
C ALA A 362 50.66 -5.31 15.12
N LEU A 363 49.88 -4.33 14.65
CA LEU A 363 48.93 -3.57 15.46
C LEU A 363 47.75 -4.43 15.93
N LEU A 364 47.22 -5.31 15.08
CA LEU A 364 46.17 -6.26 15.48
C LEU A 364 46.70 -7.32 16.46
N GLU A 365 47.95 -7.76 16.30
CA GLU A 365 48.62 -8.68 17.23
C GLU A 365 49.02 -8.06 18.57
N SER A 366 49.17 -6.74 18.67
CA SER A 366 49.38 -6.08 19.96
C SER A 366 48.06 -5.94 20.71
N PHE A 367 46.99 -5.51 20.04
CA PHE A 367 45.66 -5.42 20.66
C PHE A 367 45.16 -6.76 21.22
N SER A 368 45.39 -7.87 20.50
CA SER A 368 44.91 -9.20 20.94
C SER A 368 45.54 -9.72 22.24
N ARG A 369 46.61 -9.08 22.74
CA ARG A 369 47.26 -9.41 24.03
C ARG A 369 46.68 -8.59 25.18
N ASP A 370 46.32 -7.33 24.91
CA ASP A 370 46.01 -6.33 25.94
C ASP A 370 44.52 -6.08 26.13
N VAL A 371 43.66 -6.47 25.18
CA VAL A 371 42.20 -6.32 25.28
C VAL A 371 41.44 -7.59 24.95
N ASP A 372 40.18 -7.65 25.37
CA ASP A 372 39.34 -8.84 25.25
C ASP A 372 38.60 -8.88 23.91
N VAL A 373 38.31 -7.73 23.30
CA VAL A 373 37.68 -7.61 21.97
C VAL A 373 38.19 -6.39 21.21
N VAL A 374 38.45 -6.55 19.92
CA VAL A 374 38.76 -5.49 18.95
C VAL A 374 37.63 -5.42 17.92
N ILE A 375 37.00 -4.25 17.78
CA ILE A 375 36.00 -3.96 16.76
C ILE A 375 36.61 -2.99 15.76
N LEU A 376 36.66 -3.36 14.47
CA LEU A 376 37.09 -2.48 13.40
C LEU A 376 35.86 -1.99 12.62
N ASP A 377 35.60 -0.69 12.60
CA ASP A 377 34.62 -0.10 11.68
C ASP A 377 35.28 0.09 10.31
N ALA A 378 34.82 -0.65 9.29
CA ALA A 378 35.47 -0.69 7.97
C ALA A 378 34.50 -0.26 6.85
N PRO A 379 35.01 0.27 5.71
CA PRO A 379 34.14 0.74 4.63
C PRO A 379 33.36 -0.41 3.99
N PRO A 380 32.31 -0.13 3.19
CA PRO A 380 31.51 -1.18 2.56
C PRO A 380 32.31 -1.99 1.52
N LEU A 381 31.92 -3.26 1.34
CA LEU A 381 32.65 -4.26 0.55
C LEU A 381 32.53 -4.09 -0.97
N LEU A 382 31.38 -3.65 -1.49
CA LEU A 382 31.20 -3.53 -2.95
C LEU A 382 31.96 -2.35 -3.59
N PRO A 383 32.08 -1.16 -2.94
CA PRO A 383 32.86 -0.06 -3.52
C PRO A 383 34.37 -0.27 -3.45
N VAL A 384 34.89 -0.94 -2.41
CA VAL A 384 36.33 -1.02 -2.08
C VAL A 384 36.68 -2.30 -1.32
N THR A 385 37.91 -2.80 -1.48
CA THR A 385 38.36 -4.08 -0.91
C THR A 385 38.88 -3.98 0.53
N ASP A 386 39.00 -2.78 1.10
CA ASP A 386 39.64 -2.51 2.39
C ASP A 386 39.13 -3.41 3.54
N ALA A 387 37.81 -3.59 3.63
CA ALA A 387 37.18 -4.42 4.66
C ALA A 387 37.45 -5.92 4.48
N ALA A 388 37.56 -6.40 3.24
CA ALA A 388 37.88 -7.80 2.95
C ALA A 388 39.35 -8.13 3.32
N VAL A 389 40.27 -7.20 3.02
CA VAL A 389 41.69 -7.30 3.40
C VAL A 389 41.85 -7.38 4.92
N LEU A 390 41.10 -6.56 5.68
CA LEU A 390 41.06 -6.64 7.13
C LEU A 390 40.42 -7.94 7.61
N ALA A 391 39.27 -8.32 7.05
CA ALA A 391 38.52 -9.49 7.48
C ALA A 391 39.36 -10.78 7.45
N LYS A 392 40.21 -10.95 6.42
CA LYS A 392 41.14 -12.09 6.28
C LYS A 392 42.19 -12.18 7.41
N ARG A 393 42.51 -11.08 8.10
CA ARG A 393 43.47 -11.06 9.22
C ARG A 393 42.80 -10.94 10.60
N THR A 394 41.48 -11.13 10.65
CA THR A 394 40.67 -11.06 11.87
C THR A 394 39.85 -12.33 12.05
N SER A 395 39.15 -12.44 13.17
CA SER A 395 38.30 -13.58 13.51
C SER A 395 37.03 -13.66 12.65
N GLY A 396 36.68 -12.56 11.98
CA GLY A 396 35.74 -12.55 10.86
C GLY A 396 35.05 -11.20 10.64
N ALA A 397 34.28 -11.13 9.55
CA ALA A 397 33.43 -10.00 9.24
C ALA A 397 32.02 -10.16 9.84
N ILE A 398 31.53 -9.11 10.50
CA ILE A 398 30.13 -8.90 10.84
C ILE A 398 29.53 -8.04 9.72
N VAL A 399 28.64 -8.60 8.92
CA VAL A 399 28.05 -7.92 7.75
C VAL A 399 26.72 -7.27 8.13
N ILE A 400 26.65 -5.96 7.97
CA ILE A 400 25.46 -5.16 8.26
C ILE A 400 24.57 -5.08 7.00
N VAL A 401 23.28 -5.34 7.17
CA VAL A 401 22.28 -5.40 6.08
C VAL A 401 21.08 -4.53 6.43
N ALA A 402 20.81 -3.47 5.65
CA ALA A 402 19.72 -2.55 5.92
C ALA A 402 18.37 -3.06 5.35
N ALA A 403 17.46 -3.43 6.25
CA ALA A 403 16.14 -3.92 5.89
C ALA A 403 15.35 -2.85 5.10
N GLY A 404 14.95 -3.21 3.88
CA GLY A 404 14.22 -2.34 2.95
C GLY A 404 15.11 -1.47 2.06
N GLU A 405 16.44 -1.46 2.25
CA GLU A 405 17.39 -0.72 1.42
C GLU A 405 18.33 -1.64 0.64
N THR A 406 18.94 -2.64 1.28
CA THR A 406 19.85 -3.61 0.64
C THR A 406 19.10 -4.57 -0.29
N ASN A 407 19.62 -4.81 -1.48
CA ASN A 407 19.12 -5.83 -2.41
C ASN A 407 19.88 -7.16 -2.28
N ARG A 408 19.23 -8.28 -2.63
CA ARG A 408 19.81 -9.64 -2.60
C ARG A 408 21.18 -9.73 -3.28
N HIS A 409 21.29 -9.27 -4.53
CA HIS A 409 22.56 -9.23 -5.28
C HIS A 409 23.67 -8.39 -4.61
N GLN A 410 23.32 -7.39 -3.79
CA GLN A 410 24.31 -6.58 -3.08
C GLN A 410 24.86 -7.34 -1.87
N LEU A 411 24.01 -8.10 -1.17
CA LEU A 411 24.45 -8.97 -0.09
C LEU A 411 25.28 -10.14 -0.65
N GLU A 412 24.80 -10.79 -1.70
CA GLU A 412 25.49 -11.87 -2.42
C GLU A 412 26.92 -11.45 -2.79
N GLY A 413 27.08 -10.38 -3.57
CA GLY A 413 28.40 -9.87 -3.96
C GLY A 413 29.28 -9.39 -2.79
N ALA A 414 28.71 -9.06 -1.63
CA ALA A 414 29.48 -8.72 -0.43
C ALA A 414 29.97 -9.97 0.32
N ILE A 415 29.18 -11.06 0.34
CA ILE A 415 29.62 -12.37 0.82
C ILE A 415 30.70 -12.92 -0.12
N ASP A 416 30.48 -12.88 -1.45
CA ASP A 416 31.46 -13.29 -2.46
C ASP A 416 32.79 -12.55 -2.32
N ALA A 417 32.77 -11.24 -2.03
CA ALA A 417 33.97 -10.44 -1.83
C ALA A 417 34.79 -10.87 -0.60
N LEU A 418 34.14 -11.39 0.45
CA LEU A 418 34.78 -11.98 1.62
C LEU A 418 35.28 -13.40 1.34
N GLU A 419 34.49 -14.22 0.65
CA GLU A 419 34.86 -15.61 0.33
C GLU A 419 35.99 -15.69 -0.72
N THR A 420 36.06 -14.74 -1.65
CA THR A 420 37.16 -14.60 -2.63
C THR A 420 38.52 -14.40 -1.97
N VAL A 421 38.58 -13.73 -0.81
CA VAL A 421 39.80 -13.58 -0.01
C VAL A 421 39.91 -14.62 1.12
N ASP A 422 39.02 -15.62 1.15
CA ASP A 422 38.93 -16.66 2.18
C ASP A 422 38.79 -16.08 3.61
N ALA A 423 37.99 -15.02 3.76
CA ALA A 423 37.66 -14.42 5.05
C ALA A 423 36.39 -15.04 5.66
N LYS A 424 36.41 -15.31 6.98
CA LYS A 424 35.26 -15.85 7.70
C LYS A 424 34.17 -14.77 7.83
N VAL A 425 32.95 -15.05 7.35
CA VAL A 425 31.76 -14.30 7.77
C VAL A 425 31.37 -14.80 9.16
N ALA A 426 31.54 -13.96 10.18
CA ALA A 426 31.20 -14.28 11.57
C ALA A 426 29.68 -14.27 11.81
N GLY A 427 28.96 -13.39 11.10
CA GLY A 427 27.50 -13.35 11.10
C GLY A 427 26.94 -12.07 10.47
N LEU A 428 25.62 -11.99 10.37
CA LEU A 428 24.90 -10.87 9.79
C LEU A 428 24.07 -10.13 10.84
N VAL A 429 23.96 -8.81 10.69
CA VAL A 429 23.08 -7.97 11.51
C VAL A 429 22.13 -7.21 10.61
N LEU A 430 20.82 -7.45 10.76
CA LEU A 430 19.82 -6.65 10.06
C LEU A 430 19.62 -5.33 10.79
N THR A 431 19.84 -4.20 10.11
CA THR A 431 19.55 -2.86 10.60
C THR A 431 18.26 -2.30 9.98
N MET A 432 17.77 -1.19 10.52
CA MET A 432 16.57 -0.50 10.05
C MET A 432 15.30 -1.37 10.04
N VAL A 433 15.24 -2.37 10.92
CA VAL A 433 14.15 -3.34 10.96
C VAL A 433 12.81 -2.63 11.25
N PRO A 434 11.78 -2.77 10.41
CA PRO A 434 10.53 -2.03 10.58
C PRO A 434 9.80 -2.45 11.85
N THR A 435 9.44 -1.45 12.68
CA THR A 435 8.75 -1.66 13.97
C THR A 435 7.22 -1.67 13.85
N ARG A 436 6.67 -1.39 12.66
CA ARG A 436 5.22 -1.37 12.37
C ARG A 436 4.94 -1.87 10.95
N GLY A 437 3.70 -2.31 10.71
CA GLY A 437 3.22 -2.73 9.38
C GLY A 437 3.44 -4.21 9.07
N PRO A 438 3.09 -4.68 7.86
CA PRO A 438 3.15 -6.11 7.48
C PRO A 438 4.53 -6.73 7.62
N ASP A 439 5.58 -5.92 7.47
CA ASP A 439 6.98 -6.36 7.49
C ASP A 439 7.54 -6.50 8.92
N ALA A 440 6.87 -5.93 9.94
CA ALA A 440 7.28 -6.01 11.35
C ALA A 440 6.92 -7.35 12.01
N TYR A 441 5.83 -7.99 11.58
CA TYR A 441 5.34 -9.25 12.16
C TYR A 441 6.28 -10.45 11.93
N GLY A 442 7.21 -10.36 10.96
CA GLY A 442 8.16 -11.42 10.65
C GLY A 442 9.26 -11.63 11.69
N TYR A 443 9.45 -10.70 12.63
CA TYR A 443 10.50 -10.77 13.66
C TYR A 443 10.05 -11.44 14.97
N GLY A 444 8.84 -12.01 14.99
CA GLY A 444 8.24 -12.66 16.16
C GLY A 444 8.64 -14.12 16.38
N TYR A 445 9.91 -14.51 16.17
CA TYR A 445 10.42 -15.84 16.52
C TYR A 445 11.87 -15.77 17.03
N GLY A 446 12.14 -16.41 18.17
CA GLY A 446 13.52 -16.68 18.62
C GLY A 446 14.09 -15.80 19.73
N TYR A 447 13.36 -15.57 20.84
CA TYR A 447 13.83 -15.74 22.24
C TYR A 447 12.80 -15.15 23.21
N GLY A 448 12.01 -16.02 23.84
CA GLY A 448 11.11 -15.62 24.92
C GLY A 448 11.84 -15.58 26.25
N TYR A 449 11.79 -14.44 26.94
CA TYR A 449 11.83 -14.41 28.40
C TYR A 449 10.54 -13.78 28.90
N GLY A 450 9.80 -14.53 29.70
CA GLY A 450 8.53 -14.08 30.24
C GLY A 450 8.74 -13.03 31.33
N TYR A 451 8.11 -11.86 31.16
CA TYR A 451 7.68 -11.05 32.29
C TYR A 451 6.16 -11.04 32.33
N GLY A 452 5.60 -11.94 33.14
CA GLY A 452 4.23 -11.81 33.62
C GLY A 452 4.17 -10.62 34.58
N GLY A 453 3.97 -9.41 34.05
CA GLY A 453 3.86 -8.18 34.81
C GLY A 453 2.46 -7.59 34.70
N TYR A 454 1.68 -7.69 35.78
CA TYR A 454 0.43 -6.95 35.92
C TYR A 454 0.71 -5.43 35.94
N GLY A 455 0.63 -4.79 34.76
CA GLY A 455 0.64 -3.35 34.62
C GLY A 455 -0.78 -2.84 34.43
N TYR A 456 -1.28 -2.01 35.36
CA TYR A 456 -2.59 -1.39 35.25
C TYR A 456 -2.73 -0.59 33.95
N SER A 457 -3.53 -1.10 33.01
CA SER A 457 -4.14 -0.25 31.99
C SER A 457 -5.06 0.74 32.68
N GLN A 458 -4.62 1.99 32.83
CA GLN A 458 -5.57 3.09 33.04
C GLN A 458 -6.46 3.16 31.80
N GLU A 459 -7.70 2.70 31.91
CA GLU A 459 -8.71 2.98 30.88
C GLU A 459 -8.77 4.50 30.68
N PRO A 460 -8.71 5.01 29.44
CA PRO A 460 -9.09 6.39 29.20
C PRO A 460 -10.56 6.55 29.62
N ALA A 461 -10.79 7.44 30.59
CA ALA A 461 -12.08 7.59 31.24
C ALA A 461 -13.20 7.83 30.21
N LYS A 462 -14.06 6.82 30.03
CA LYS A 462 -15.27 6.93 29.22
C LYS A 462 -16.13 8.06 29.79
N THR A 463 -16.58 8.96 28.94
CA THR A 463 -17.44 10.11 29.29
C THR A 463 -18.80 9.63 29.80
N GLY A 464 -18.88 9.38 31.11
CA GLY A 464 -20.10 8.98 31.79
C GLY A 464 -21.15 10.10 31.75
N LYS A 465 -22.36 9.76 31.31
CA LYS A 465 -23.53 10.64 31.39
C LYS A 465 -23.77 11.08 32.84
N ALA A 466 -24.03 12.38 33.03
CA ALA A 466 -24.28 12.96 34.35
C ALA A 466 -25.46 12.27 35.07
N PRO A 467 -25.36 11.97 36.38
CA PRO A 467 -26.49 11.55 37.19
C PRO A 467 -27.56 12.64 37.26
N LYS A 468 -28.83 12.28 37.07
CA LYS A 468 -29.94 13.22 37.20
C LYS A 468 -30.15 13.59 38.67
N THR A 469 -30.15 14.88 38.98
CA THR A 469 -30.54 15.40 40.30
C THR A 469 -32.05 15.21 40.56
N PRO A 470 -32.46 14.79 41.77
CA PRO A 470 -33.86 14.82 42.15
C PRO A 470 -34.35 16.27 42.31
N LYS A 471 -35.39 16.66 41.57
CA LYS A 471 -36.07 17.95 41.79
C LYS A 471 -37.01 17.84 42.99
N SER A 472 -36.75 18.62 44.04
CA SER A 472 -37.74 18.87 45.10
C SER A 472 -38.75 19.94 44.64
N PRO A 473 -40.07 19.75 44.87
CA PRO A 473 -41.09 20.69 44.40
C PRO A 473 -41.26 21.92 45.31
N GLY A 474 -41.72 23.02 44.69
CA GLY A 474 -42.00 24.30 45.33
C GLY A 474 -43.25 24.34 46.23
N PRO A 475 -43.61 25.52 46.75
CA PRO A 475 -44.19 25.66 48.08
C PRO A 475 -45.70 25.41 48.16
N ARG A 476 -46.16 24.96 49.33
CA ARG A 476 -47.57 25.01 49.75
C ARG A 476 -47.73 25.83 51.02
N THR A 477 -48.72 26.71 50.99
CA THR A 477 -49.18 27.54 52.10
C THR A 477 -49.97 26.73 53.13
N ARG A 478 -49.79 26.99 54.43
CA ARG A 478 -50.88 26.87 55.41
C ARG A 478 -50.65 27.77 56.64
N ARG A 479 -51.75 28.33 57.14
CA ARG A 479 -51.83 29.11 58.39
C ARG A 479 -51.55 28.24 59.63
N GLY A 480 -50.92 28.85 60.64
CA GLY A 480 -51.53 28.96 61.97
C GLY A 480 -50.86 28.22 63.14
N GLN A 481 -50.37 29.00 64.11
CA GLN A 481 -50.13 28.66 65.53
C GLN A 481 -49.05 27.59 65.82
N SER A 482 -48.26 27.64 66.90
CA SER A 482 -48.03 28.64 67.96
C SER A 482 -46.78 28.23 68.78
N GLY A 483 -46.04 29.17 69.37
CA GLY A 483 -45.03 28.88 70.40
C GLY A 483 -43.64 29.48 70.14
N ALA A 484 -43.27 30.45 70.96
CA ALA A 484 -41.90 30.97 71.12
C ALA A 484 -41.28 30.33 72.39
N PRO A 485 -40.08 30.72 72.90
CA PRO A 485 -39.07 31.65 72.35
C PRO A 485 -37.61 31.10 72.39
N GLY A 486 -36.68 31.82 71.74
CA GLY A 486 -35.23 31.58 71.87
C GLY A 486 -34.41 32.51 70.98
N ALA A 487 -33.71 33.49 71.57
CA ALA A 487 -32.99 34.58 70.89
C ALA A 487 -31.44 34.44 71.08
N PRO A 488 -30.59 35.44 70.77
CA PRO A 488 -30.19 35.86 69.42
C PRO A 488 -28.65 36.06 69.25
N GLY A 489 -28.20 36.48 68.05
CA GLY A 489 -26.86 37.05 67.81
C GLY A 489 -26.52 37.13 66.30
N ALA A 490 -26.63 38.28 65.62
CA ALA A 490 -25.69 39.44 65.59
C ALA A 490 -24.55 39.24 64.55
N SER A 491 -24.63 39.90 63.37
CA SER A 491 -23.87 41.12 62.97
C SER A 491 -22.40 40.87 62.57
N GLY A 492 -21.79 41.53 61.58
CA GLY A 492 -22.19 42.69 60.76
C GLY A 492 -21.28 42.87 59.54
N ALA A 493 -21.27 44.07 58.92
CA ALA A 493 -20.72 44.30 57.57
C ALA A 493 -19.36 45.09 57.54
N PRO A 494 -19.04 46.02 56.59
CA PRO A 494 -17.97 45.80 55.60
C PRO A 494 -16.89 46.93 55.52
N GLY A 495 -15.98 46.88 54.53
CA GLY A 495 -15.02 47.96 54.23
C GLY A 495 -14.42 47.91 52.82
N ALA A 496 -14.04 49.07 52.24
CA ALA A 496 -13.58 49.24 50.85
C ALA A 496 -12.35 50.22 50.72
N PRO A 497 -12.11 51.04 49.64
CA PRO A 497 -10.99 50.81 48.70
C PRO A 497 -10.10 52.06 48.34
N GLY A 498 -9.22 51.95 47.33
CA GLY A 498 -8.53 53.06 46.60
C GLY A 498 -7.63 52.52 45.44
N ALA A 499 -7.68 52.99 44.18
CA ALA A 499 -7.23 54.27 43.56
C ALA A 499 -5.71 54.29 43.22
N SER A 500 -5.15 54.87 42.13
CA SER A 500 -5.63 55.57 40.90
C SER A 500 -4.43 56.01 39.98
N GLY A 501 -4.60 56.27 38.66
CA GLY A 501 -3.71 57.20 37.90
C GLY A 501 -3.39 56.90 36.41
N ALA A 502 -3.32 57.93 35.55
CA ALA A 502 -3.00 57.92 34.09
C ALA A 502 -2.24 59.24 33.71
N PRO A 503 -2.28 59.86 32.50
CA PRO A 503 -2.08 59.45 31.08
C PRO A 503 -1.05 60.37 30.30
N GLY A 504 -0.85 60.23 28.96
CA GLY A 504 -0.23 61.28 28.10
C GLY A 504 0.37 60.85 26.74
N ALA A 505 0.37 61.73 25.70
CA ALA A 505 0.84 61.50 24.30
C ALA A 505 1.61 62.75 23.74
N PRO A 506 1.68 63.08 22.42
CA PRO A 506 2.22 62.43 21.19
C PRO A 506 3.32 63.28 20.45
N GLY A 507 3.82 62.88 19.25
CA GLY A 507 4.64 63.76 18.37
C GLY A 507 5.26 63.12 17.09
N ALA A 508 5.51 63.89 16.01
CA ALA A 508 5.83 63.40 14.64
C ALA A 508 7.16 63.92 14.03
N SER A 509 7.66 63.30 12.93
CA SER A 509 7.97 63.92 11.60
C SER A 509 9.19 63.38 10.79
N GLY A 510 9.02 63.30 9.44
CA GLY A 510 10.03 63.40 8.36
C GLY A 510 11.04 62.25 8.08
N SER A 511 11.66 62.10 6.90
CA SER A 511 11.35 62.53 5.50
C SER A 511 12.39 61.97 4.48
N GLN A 512 12.03 61.86 3.18
CA GLN A 512 12.91 61.63 1.99
C GLN A 512 13.56 60.23 1.83
N GLY A 513 13.74 59.64 0.64
CA GLY A 513 13.27 59.99 -0.72
C GLY A 513 13.73 58.96 -1.80
N ARG A 514 13.00 58.89 -2.93
CA ARG A 514 13.41 58.77 -4.37
C ARG A 514 14.54 57.81 -4.81
N ASP A 515 14.57 57.17 -5.98
CA ASP A 515 13.68 56.84 -7.14
C ASP A 515 14.42 55.71 -7.94
N GLY A 516 13.94 54.97 -8.94
CA GLY A 516 12.68 54.85 -9.71
C GLY A 516 12.46 53.38 -10.15
N ALA A 517 11.44 52.96 -10.92
CA ALA A 517 11.12 53.18 -12.35
C ALA A 517 12.16 52.61 -13.37
N ALA A 518 11.82 51.81 -14.40
CA ALA A 518 10.60 51.06 -14.77
C ALA A 518 10.92 50.06 -15.93
N ALA A 519 10.03 49.06 -16.17
CA ALA A 519 9.60 48.42 -17.44
C ALA A 519 10.60 48.18 -18.64
N THR A 520 10.48 47.21 -19.56
CA THR A 520 9.35 46.37 -20.00
C THR A 520 9.83 45.16 -20.84
N ALA A 521 8.99 44.10 -20.89
CA ALA A 521 8.75 43.06 -21.92
C ALA A 521 9.67 42.81 -23.16
N GLY A 522 9.74 41.53 -23.60
CA GLY A 522 10.10 41.10 -24.97
C GLY A 522 10.82 39.74 -25.03
N GLN A 523 10.12 38.59 -24.97
CA GLN A 523 9.73 37.73 -26.11
C GLN A 523 10.84 37.11 -26.99
N ARG A 524 10.86 35.75 -27.03
CA ARG A 524 11.23 34.86 -28.17
C ARG A 524 12.70 34.93 -28.66
N SER A 525 13.33 33.91 -29.25
CA SER A 525 13.03 32.48 -29.47
C SER A 525 14.27 31.76 -30.04
N GLN A 526 14.26 30.42 -30.04
CA GLN A 526 15.05 29.51 -30.89
C GLN A 526 16.56 29.26 -30.58
N THR A 527 16.81 27.97 -30.31
CA THR A 527 17.97 27.11 -30.63
C THR A 527 18.35 27.17 -32.13
N PRO A 528 19.51 26.63 -32.60
CA PRO A 528 20.18 25.38 -32.21
C PRO A 528 21.00 25.42 -30.90
#